data_AF-A0A7C3EQS9-F1
#
_entry.id   AF-A0A7C3EQS9-F1
#
_cell.length_a   1.000
_cell.length_b   1.000
_cell.length_c   1.000
_cell.angle_alpha   90.00
_cell.angle_beta   90.00
_cell.angle_gamma   90.00
#
_symmetry.space_group_name_H-M   'P 1'
#
loop_
_entity.id
_entity.type
_entity.pdbx_description
1 polymer ?
#
loop_
_entity_poly.entity_id
_entity_poly.type
_entity_poly.pdbx_seq_one_letter_code
_entity_poly.pdbx_strand_id
1 'polypeptide(L)'
;FPGSLQIVPHLEQGRMSIAAPIDVPFGEVNRLLEGQLKGRKFPDEPNAIGEVTVLRASVLPSGDRLLMSLQVRAREKKSWFGLGADANIYVWGRPELDAERQVVRLSDLSLDVESETAFGLLGAAARAAIPFLKSAIAQYATIDLKPFAEDARKSVEAAIADFQKQDESVRADVRVTGVRLTEIAFDSRVLRVIAEAEGNVRVAVRKLELQ
;
A
#
# COMPACT_ATOMS: atom_id res chain seq x y z
N PHE A 1 -11.72 -58.85 -6.12
CA PHE A 1 -12.16 -57.74 -5.25
C PHE A 1 -11.19 -57.64 -4.08
N PRO A 2 -10.49 -56.52 -3.83
CA PRO A 2 -9.58 -56.43 -2.70
C PRO A 2 -10.34 -56.32 -1.37
N GLY A 3 -9.78 -56.93 -0.33
CA GLY A 3 -10.43 -57.29 0.93
C GLY A 3 -10.38 -56.26 2.06
N SER A 4 -10.03 -55.00 1.80
CA SER A 4 -10.21 -53.94 2.80
C SER A 4 -10.20 -52.55 2.17
N LEU A 5 -11.36 -51.88 2.19
CA LEU A 5 -11.43 -50.43 2.12
C LEU A 5 -11.00 -49.90 3.50
N GLN A 6 -9.76 -49.40 3.61
CA GLN A 6 -9.38 -48.60 4.79
C GLN A 6 -10.07 -47.25 4.67
N ILE A 7 -11.07 -47.02 5.52
CA ILE A 7 -11.59 -45.67 5.77
C ILE A 7 -10.49 -44.93 6.52
N VAL A 8 -9.71 -44.16 5.78
CA VAL A 8 -8.75 -43.22 6.37
C VAL A 8 -9.55 -42.26 7.26
N PRO A 9 -9.11 -41.95 8.50
CA PRO A 9 -9.79 -40.98 9.33
C PRO A 9 -10.02 -39.70 8.53
N HIS A 10 -11.23 -39.14 8.61
CA HIS A 10 -11.49 -37.82 8.04
C HIS A 10 -10.43 -36.89 8.63
N LEU A 11 -9.56 -36.33 7.80
CA LEU A 11 -8.67 -35.25 8.22
C LEU A 11 -9.58 -34.17 8.81
N GLU A 12 -9.56 -34.04 10.13
CA GLU A 12 -10.19 -32.94 10.82
C GLU A 12 -9.64 -31.67 10.18
N GLN A 13 -10.55 -30.86 9.63
CA GLN A 13 -10.33 -29.59 8.91
C GLN A 13 -8.86 -29.16 8.84
N GLY A 14 -8.20 -29.42 7.71
CA GLY A 14 -6.83 -28.98 7.50
C GLY A 14 -6.77 -27.46 7.50
N ARG A 15 -5.83 -26.87 8.25
CA ARG A 15 -5.51 -25.44 8.12
C ARG A 15 -4.75 -25.21 6.82
N MET A 16 -5.12 -24.15 6.11
CA MET A 16 -4.49 -23.73 4.86
C MET A 16 -3.94 -22.32 5.05
N SER A 17 -2.70 -22.11 4.61
CA SER A 17 -2.12 -20.78 4.38
C SER A 17 -1.53 -20.74 2.97
N ILE A 18 -1.91 -19.72 2.20
CA ILE A 18 -1.39 -19.47 0.86
C ILE A 18 -0.82 -18.05 0.86
N ALA A 19 0.48 -17.95 0.61
CA ALA A 19 1.15 -16.67 0.40
C ALA A 19 1.27 -16.38 -1.11
N ALA A 20 0.83 -15.20 -1.52
CA ALA A 20 0.92 -14.74 -2.90
C ALA A 20 1.51 -13.31 -2.96
N PRO A 21 2.53 -13.06 -3.80
CA PRO A 21 3.00 -11.71 -4.03
C PRO A 21 1.99 -10.92 -4.87
N ILE A 22 1.72 -9.69 -4.46
CA ILE A 22 0.97 -8.69 -5.20
C ILE A 22 1.96 -7.63 -5.66
N ASP A 23 2.17 -7.54 -6.96
CA ASP A 23 3.03 -6.53 -7.57
C ASP A 23 2.18 -5.32 -7.98
N VAL A 24 2.36 -4.20 -7.28
CA VAL A 24 1.67 -2.95 -7.56
C VAL A 24 2.61 -2.02 -8.35
N PRO A 25 2.32 -1.73 -9.63
CA PRO A 25 3.15 -0.80 -10.40
C PRO A 25 3.16 0.59 -9.77
N PHE A 26 4.31 1.29 -9.81
CA PHE A 26 4.40 2.65 -9.26
C PHE A 26 3.41 3.64 -9.87
N GLY A 27 2.96 3.42 -11.12
CA GLY A 27 1.88 4.22 -11.71
C GLY A 27 0.55 4.10 -10.97
N GLU A 28 0.23 2.92 -10.42
CA GLU A 28 -0.95 2.70 -9.58
C GLU A 28 -0.77 3.31 -8.20
N VAL A 29 0.41 3.08 -7.59
CA VAL A 29 0.78 3.69 -6.31
C VAL A 29 0.64 5.22 -6.36
N ASN A 30 1.13 5.84 -7.44
CA ASN A 30 1.07 7.28 -7.66
C ASN A 30 -0.38 7.77 -7.82
N ARG A 31 -1.26 6.99 -8.46
CA ARG A 31 -2.67 7.35 -8.58
C ARG A 31 -3.36 7.38 -7.22
N LEU A 32 -3.13 6.38 -6.38
CA LEU A 32 -3.69 6.32 -5.02
C LEU A 32 -3.15 7.47 -4.16
N LEU A 33 -1.83 7.69 -4.20
CA LEU A 33 -1.18 8.76 -3.45
C LEU A 33 -1.67 10.15 -3.86
N GLU A 34 -1.75 10.43 -5.17
CA GLU A 34 -2.22 11.72 -5.68
C GLU A 34 -3.69 11.95 -5.31
N GLY A 35 -4.53 10.92 -5.38
CA GLY A 35 -5.94 10.99 -4.96
C GLY A 35 -6.11 11.35 -3.49
N GLN A 36 -5.15 10.99 -2.64
CA GLN A 36 -5.18 11.35 -1.22
C GLN A 36 -4.62 12.73 -0.93
N LEU A 37 -3.51 13.12 -1.55
CA LEU A 37 -2.77 14.32 -1.14
C LEU A 37 -3.13 15.58 -1.92
N LYS A 38 -3.55 15.46 -3.18
CA LYS A 38 -3.82 16.62 -4.03
C LYS A 38 -4.92 17.50 -3.45
N GLY A 39 -4.67 18.81 -3.42
CA GLY A 39 -5.58 19.83 -2.89
C GLY A 39 -5.56 19.96 -1.37
N ARG A 40 -4.88 19.07 -0.64
CA ARG A 40 -4.71 19.22 0.82
C ARG A 40 -3.86 20.45 1.14
N LYS A 41 -4.18 21.08 2.27
CA LYS A 41 -3.60 22.33 2.76
C LYS A 41 -2.90 22.09 4.09
N PHE A 42 -1.73 22.70 4.26
CA PHE A 42 -0.91 22.54 5.46
C PHE A 42 -0.30 23.88 5.92
N PRO A 43 -0.41 24.22 7.22
CA PRO A 43 -1.32 23.62 8.18
C PRO A 43 -2.79 23.86 7.78
N ASP A 44 -3.67 22.91 8.11
CA ASP A 44 -5.10 23.03 7.87
C ASP A 44 -5.76 23.85 9.01
N GLU A 45 -5.29 25.10 9.15
CA GLU A 45 -5.71 26.00 10.22
C GLU A 45 -6.17 27.36 9.66
N PRO A 46 -7.29 27.91 10.15
CA PRO A 46 -7.80 29.20 9.68
C PRO A 46 -6.83 30.36 9.92
N ASN A 47 -6.11 30.34 11.05
CA ASN A 47 -5.30 31.46 11.54
C ASN A 47 -3.80 31.31 11.24
N ALA A 48 -3.42 30.32 10.42
CA ALA A 48 -2.04 30.09 10.05
C ALA A 48 -1.45 31.30 9.32
N ILE A 49 -0.17 31.58 9.58
CA ILE A 49 0.55 32.72 8.98
C ILE A 49 0.82 32.46 7.48
N GLY A 50 0.86 31.19 7.07
CA GLY A 50 0.93 30.75 5.67
C GLY A 50 0.28 29.38 5.48
N GLU A 51 0.03 29.02 4.23
CA GLU A 51 -0.60 27.76 3.82
C GLU A 51 0.16 27.16 2.63
N VAL A 52 0.41 25.86 2.67
CA VAL A 52 1.00 25.07 1.59
C VAL A 52 -0.08 24.14 1.04
N THR A 53 -0.41 24.29 -0.23
CA THR A 53 -1.34 23.39 -0.93
C THR A 53 -0.56 22.39 -1.76
N VAL A 54 -0.87 21.10 -1.65
CA VAL A 54 -0.28 20.06 -2.51
C VAL A 54 -0.96 20.09 -3.87
N LEU A 55 -0.18 20.30 -4.94
CA LEU A 55 -0.67 20.32 -6.32
C LEU A 55 -0.52 18.95 -6.99
N ARG A 56 0.59 18.26 -6.70
CA ARG A 56 0.89 16.89 -7.14
C ARG A 56 1.70 16.16 -6.10
N ALA A 57 1.53 14.84 -6.07
CA ALA A 57 2.36 13.93 -5.29
C ALA A 57 2.68 12.70 -6.14
N SER A 58 3.92 12.25 -6.07
CA SER A 58 4.37 11.01 -6.69
C SER A 58 5.47 10.39 -5.86
N VAL A 59 5.69 9.10 -6.03
CA VAL A 59 6.72 8.33 -5.37
C VAL A 59 7.41 7.42 -6.37
N LEU A 60 8.74 7.33 -6.25
CA LEU A 60 9.59 6.48 -7.06
C LEU A 60 10.63 5.77 -6.19
N PRO A 61 11.13 4.61 -6.61
CA PRO A 61 12.22 3.93 -5.92
C PRO A 61 13.53 4.73 -6.04
N SER A 62 14.28 4.81 -4.94
CA SER A 62 15.54 5.53 -4.82
C SER A 62 16.48 4.80 -3.86
N GLY A 63 17.23 3.83 -4.37
CA GLY A 63 18.09 2.96 -3.55
C GLY A 63 17.23 2.06 -2.66
N ASP A 64 17.52 2.03 -1.35
CA ASP A 64 16.75 1.31 -0.32
C ASP A 64 15.56 2.11 0.23
N ARG A 65 15.28 3.28 -0.36
CA ARG A 65 14.20 4.19 0.03
C ARG A 65 13.28 4.50 -1.14
N LEU A 66 12.14 5.08 -0.83
CA LEU A 66 11.27 5.73 -1.80
C LEU A 66 11.50 7.24 -1.78
N LEU A 67 11.63 7.85 -2.94
CA LEU A 67 11.66 9.29 -3.15
C LEU A 67 10.26 9.78 -3.50
N MET A 68 9.65 10.50 -2.57
CA MET A 68 8.43 11.24 -2.79
C MET A 68 8.75 12.62 -3.35
N SER A 69 8.12 12.98 -4.45
CA SER A 69 8.17 14.31 -5.03
C SER A 69 6.82 15.00 -4.86
N LEU A 70 6.81 16.13 -4.17
CA LEU A 70 5.62 16.94 -3.92
C LEU A 70 5.77 18.28 -4.65
N GLN A 71 4.86 18.55 -5.57
CA GLN A 71 4.69 19.89 -6.11
C GLN A 71 3.70 20.62 -5.21
N VAL A 72 4.10 21.76 -4.65
CA VAL A 72 3.29 22.52 -3.72
C VAL A 72 3.17 23.98 -4.12
N ARG A 73 2.12 24.64 -3.63
CA ARG A 73 1.94 26.10 -3.69
C ARG A 73 1.89 26.66 -2.29
N ALA A 74 2.87 27.49 -1.94
CA ALA A 74 2.88 28.24 -0.70
C ALA A 74 2.14 29.57 -0.88
N ARG A 75 1.37 30.00 0.12
CA ARG A 75 0.71 31.31 0.18
C ARG A 75 0.89 31.91 1.58
N GLU A 76 1.36 33.16 1.65
CA GLU A 76 1.33 33.93 2.89
C GLU A 76 -0.09 34.48 3.12
N LYS A 77 -0.69 34.17 4.27
CA LYS A 77 -2.06 34.64 4.61
C LYS A 77 -2.08 36.05 5.19
N LYS A 78 -0.96 36.53 5.75
CA LYS A 78 -0.89 37.84 6.45
C LYS A 78 -0.21 38.97 5.68
N SER A 79 0.44 38.71 4.55
CA SER A 79 1.12 39.73 3.76
C SER A 79 0.24 40.22 2.61
N TRP A 80 0.08 41.55 2.50
CA TRP A 80 -0.60 42.28 1.43
C TRP A 80 -0.07 42.00 0.00
N PHE A 81 1.06 41.32 -0.14
CA PHE A 81 1.62 40.97 -1.44
C PHE A 81 1.12 39.64 -2.03
N GLY A 82 0.49 38.75 -1.26
CA GLY A 82 -0.21 37.56 -1.79
C GLY A 82 0.60 36.66 -2.74
N LEU A 83 1.92 36.80 -2.80
CA LEU A 83 2.78 36.12 -3.77
C LEU A 83 2.81 34.64 -3.41
N GLY A 84 2.07 33.85 -4.19
CA GLY A 84 2.15 32.40 -4.11
C GLY A 84 3.41 31.93 -4.82
N ALA A 85 4.20 31.07 -4.17
CA ALA A 85 5.35 30.44 -4.78
C ALA A 85 5.07 28.95 -4.98
N ASP A 86 5.27 28.46 -6.20
CA ASP A 86 5.26 27.03 -6.47
C ASP A 86 6.65 26.47 -6.18
N ALA A 87 6.72 25.32 -5.49
CA ALA A 87 7.97 24.67 -5.10
C ALA A 87 7.86 23.15 -5.25
N ASN A 88 8.99 22.51 -5.53
CA ASN A 88 9.12 21.05 -5.45
C ASN A 88 9.80 20.68 -4.14
N ILE A 89 9.27 19.66 -3.47
CA ILE A 89 9.79 19.15 -2.21
C ILE A 89 10.05 17.67 -2.39
N TYR A 90 11.25 17.24 -1.99
CA TYR A 90 11.71 15.88 -2.15
C TYR A 90 11.86 15.23 -0.77
N VAL A 91 11.23 14.07 -0.60
CA VAL A 91 11.28 13.34 0.67
C VAL A 91 11.65 11.90 0.41
N TRP A 92 12.80 11.49 0.94
CA TRP A 92 13.16 10.08 1.00
C TRP A 92 12.57 9.47 2.26
N GLY A 93 11.92 8.33 2.13
CA GLY A 93 11.43 7.55 3.26
C GLY A 93 11.58 6.06 3.01
N ARG A 94 11.73 5.30 4.08
CA ARG A 94 11.69 3.84 4.00
C ARG A 94 10.22 3.39 4.00
N PRO A 95 9.78 2.56 3.04
CA PRO A 95 8.43 2.05 3.05
C PRO A 95 8.29 0.98 4.13
N GLU A 96 7.31 1.13 5.01
CA GLU A 96 6.98 0.18 6.06
C GLU A 96 5.51 -0.21 5.95
N LEU A 97 5.25 -1.51 6.07
CA LEU A 97 3.90 -2.04 6.13
C LEU A 97 3.33 -1.85 7.54
N ASP A 98 2.18 -1.19 7.62
CA ASP A 98 1.30 -1.25 8.79
C ASP A 98 0.25 -2.32 8.51
N ALA A 99 0.51 -3.54 9.01
CA ALA A 99 -0.33 -4.71 8.74
C ALA A 99 -1.74 -4.59 9.36
N GLU A 100 -1.87 -3.92 10.51
CA GLU A 100 -3.16 -3.72 11.17
C GLU A 100 -4.05 -2.77 10.38
N ARG A 101 -3.48 -1.66 9.88
CA ARG A 101 -4.23 -0.68 9.09
C ARG A 101 -4.32 -1.04 7.61
N GLN A 102 -3.54 -2.04 7.17
CA GLN A 102 -3.33 -2.42 5.78
C GLN A 102 -2.92 -1.23 4.91
N VAL A 103 -1.91 -0.49 5.37
CA VAL A 103 -1.34 0.64 4.63
C VAL A 103 0.17 0.56 4.57
N VAL A 104 0.76 1.16 3.54
CA VAL A 104 2.19 1.47 3.53
C VAL A 104 2.39 2.89 4.03
N ARG A 105 3.29 3.07 4.98
CA ARG A 105 3.72 4.39 5.46
C ARG A 105 5.20 4.59 5.15
N LEU A 106 5.62 5.85 5.05
CA LEU A 106 7.02 6.20 4.97
C LEU A 106 7.57 6.52 6.36
N SER A 107 8.60 5.79 6.78
CA SER A 107 9.40 6.07 7.98
C SER A 107 10.76 6.66 7.61
N ASP A 108 11.57 7.00 8.61
CA ASP A 108 12.95 7.50 8.45
C ASP A 108 13.07 8.65 7.44
N LEU A 109 12.10 9.58 7.51
CA LEU A 109 11.94 10.66 6.55
C LEU A 109 13.17 11.58 6.54
N SER A 110 13.83 11.64 5.39
CA SER A 110 14.81 12.67 5.06
C SER A 110 14.19 13.60 4.03
N LEU A 111 14.20 14.89 4.32
CA LEU A 111 13.61 15.91 3.46
C LEU A 111 14.74 16.76 2.91
N ASP A 112 14.88 16.74 1.59
CA ASP A 112 15.64 17.75 0.87
C ASP A 112 14.65 18.67 0.19
N VAL A 113 14.83 19.95 0.43
CA VAL A 113 14.16 20.92 -0.42
C VAL A 113 15.23 21.37 -1.36
N GLU A 114 15.04 21.07 -2.64
CA GLU A 114 15.91 21.48 -3.72
C GLU A 114 15.81 23.01 -3.86
N SER A 115 16.37 23.73 -2.87
CA SER A 115 16.49 25.17 -2.76
C SER A 115 16.97 25.63 -1.38
N GLU A 116 18.25 25.46 -1.09
CA GLU A 116 18.94 26.51 -0.31
C GLU A 116 18.95 27.84 -1.10
N THR A 117 18.92 27.78 -2.44
CA THR A 117 18.82 28.93 -3.34
C THR A 117 17.41 29.51 -3.47
N ALA A 118 16.34 28.69 -3.63
CA ALA A 118 14.99 29.24 -3.52
C ALA A 118 14.53 29.46 -2.07
N PHE A 119 15.07 28.86 -0.99
CA PHE A 119 14.81 29.37 0.38
C PHE A 119 15.55 30.67 0.69
N GLY A 120 16.55 31.04 -0.09
CA GLY A 120 17.00 32.43 -0.17
C GLY A 120 15.87 33.39 -0.56
N LEU A 121 14.86 32.90 -1.33
CA LEU A 121 13.71 33.64 -1.84
C LEU A 121 12.36 33.29 -1.16
N LEU A 122 12.18 32.06 -0.70
CA LEU A 122 11.06 31.54 0.07
C LEU A 122 11.34 31.98 1.50
N GLY A 123 10.81 33.15 1.88
CA GLY A 123 11.10 33.83 3.14
C GLY A 123 10.85 33.00 4.41
N ALA A 124 10.97 33.64 5.58
CA ALA A 124 10.84 32.99 6.89
C ALA A 124 9.56 32.16 7.06
N ALA A 125 8.45 32.55 6.40
CA ALA A 125 7.18 31.83 6.44
C ALA A 125 7.26 30.42 5.81
N ALA A 126 7.99 30.25 4.70
CA ALA A 126 8.13 28.94 4.06
C ALA A 126 8.98 27.99 4.90
N ARG A 127 10.05 28.50 5.52
CA ARG A 127 10.86 27.73 6.49
C ARG A 127 10.03 27.28 7.69
N ALA A 128 9.16 28.15 8.21
CA ALA A 128 8.28 27.85 9.34
C ALA A 128 7.23 26.75 9.02
N ALA A 129 6.88 26.55 7.74
CA ALA A 129 5.93 25.52 7.32
C ALA A 129 6.54 24.11 7.20
N ILE A 130 7.88 23.99 7.13
CA ILE A 130 8.57 22.70 6.91
C ILE A 130 8.21 21.64 7.97
N PRO A 131 8.21 21.94 9.29
CA PRO A 131 7.86 20.93 10.29
C PRO A 131 6.43 20.41 10.11
N PHE A 132 5.47 21.29 9.81
CA PHE A 132 4.09 20.91 9.55
C PHE A 132 3.96 20.03 8.32
N LEU A 133 4.72 20.33 7.26
CA LEU A 133 4.75 19.49 6.07
C LEU A 133 5.35 18.11 6.37
N LYS A 134 6.45 18.02 7.14
CA LYS A 134 7.00 16.73 7.57
C LYS A 134 5.98 15.91 8.35
N SER A 135 5.30 16.52 9.31
CA SER A 135 4.23 15.86 10.07
C SER A 135 3.06 15.42 9.19
N ALA A 136 2.66 16.27 8.24
CA ALA A 136 1.61 15.95 7.29
C ALA A 136 1.97 14.76 6.39
N ILE A 137 3.20 14.69 5.89
CA ILE A 137 3.66 13.56 5.08
C ILE A 137 3.67 12.29 5.93
N ALA A 138 4.23 12.34 7.15
CA ALA A 138 4.22 11.20 8.05
C ALA A 138 2.80 10.69 8.38
N GLN A 139 1.81 11.60 8.43
CA GLN A 139 0.44 11.28 8.79
C GLN A 139 -0.42 10.83 7.58
N TYR A 140 -0.27 11.48 6.43
CA TYR A 140 -1.19 11.38 5.32
C TYR A 140 -0.60 10.74 4.07
N ALA A 141 0.72 10.59 3.97
CA ALA A 141 1.33 9.89 2.83
C ALA A 141 1.30 8.38 3.06
N THR A 142 0.09 7.83 3.11
CA THR A 142 -0.15 6.40 3.29
C THR A 142 -0.73 5.80 2.02
N ILE A 143 -0.21 4.65 1.59
CA ILE A 143 -0.79 3.95 0.44
C ILE A 143 -1.80 2.94 1.00
N ASP A 144 -3.08 3.15 0.75
CA ASP A 144 -4.12 2.21 1.17
C ASP A 144 -4.02 0.92 0.34
N LEU A 145 -3.76 -0.20 1.01
CA LEU A 145 -3.58 -1.49 0.36
C LEU A 145 -4.84 -2.34 0.33
N LYS A 146 -5.93 -1.91 0.99
CA LYS A 146 -7.18 -2.67 1.04
C LYS A 146 -7.71 -3.04 -0.34
N PRO A 147 -7.72 -2.15 -1.35
CA PRO A 147 -8.19 -2.53 -2.69
C PRO A 147 -7.43 -3.74 -3.27
N PHE A 148 -6.11 -3.80 -3.04
CA PHE A 148 -5.29 -4.91 -3.52
C PHE A 148 -5.52 -6.20 -2.73
N ALA A 149 -5.70 -6.10 -1.40
CA ALA A 149 -6.04 -7.26 -0.56
C ALA A 149 -7.39 -7.87 -0.96
N GLU A 150 -8.38 -7.03 -1.26
CA GLU A 150 -9.69 -7.44 -1.75
C GLU A 150 -9.60 -8.16 -3.11
N ASP A 151 -8.83 -7.63 -4.05
CA ASP A 151 -8.66 -8.22 -5.38
C ASP A 151 -7.84 -9.51 -5.35
N ALA A 152 -6.86 -9.61 -4.45
CA ALA A 152 -6.14 -10.84 -4.19
C ALA A 152 -7.06 -11.92 -3.59
N ARG A 153 -7.92 -11.56 -2.63
CA ARG A 153 -8.92 -12.49 -2.09
C ARG A 153 -9.81 -13.05 -3.20
N LYS A 154 -10.38 -12.18 -4.04
CA LYS A 154 -11.24 -12.61 -5.18
C LYS A 154 -10.50 -13.53 -6.13
N SER A 155 -9.23 -13.26 -6.40
CA SER A 155 -8.39 -14.07 -7.30
C SER A 155 -8.11 -15.47 -6.70
N VAL A 156 -7.86 -15.56 -5.39
CA VAL A 156 -7.73 -16.84 -4.68
C VAL A 156 -9.05 -17.61 -4.70
N GLU A 157 -10.17 -16.96 -4.41
CA GLU A 157 -11.52 -17.57 -4.47
C GLU A 157 -11.84 -18.09 -5.88
N ALA A 158 -11.52 -17.33 -6.93
CA ALA A 158 -11.70 -17.75 -8.32
C ALA A 158 -10.83 -18.97 -8.66
N ALA A 159 -9.55 -18.97 -8.29
CA ALA A 159 -8.65 -20.10 -8.53
C ALA A 159 -9.11 -21.38 -7.82
N ILE A 160 -9.60 -21.28 -6.59
CA ILE A 160 -10.21 -22.40 -5.85
C ILE A 160 -11.43 -22.92 -6.59
N ALA A 161 -12.32 -22.03 -7.03
CA ALA A 161 -13.55 -22.42 -7.73
C ALA A 161 -13.25 -23.12 -9.06
N ASP A 162 -12.21 -22.70 -9.78
CA ASP A 162 -11.81 -23.33 -11.02
C ASP A 162 -11.11 -24.68 -10.79
N PHE A 163 -10.28 -24.81 -9.75
CA PHE A 163 -9.70 -26.10 -9.36
C PHE A 163 -10.79 -27.14 -9.03
N GLN A 164 -11.83 -26.75 -8.30
CA GLN A 164 -12.96 -27.64 -7.97
C GLN A 164 -13.75 -28.13 -9.20
N LYS A 165 -13.74 -27.39 -10.32
CA LYS A 165 -14.40 -27.81 -11.57
C LYS A 165 -13.57 -28.80 -12.38
N GLN A 166 -12.24 -28.77 -12.25
CA GLN A 166 -11.34 -29.53 -13.12
C GLN A 166 -11.11 -30.97 -12.65
N ASP A 167 -11.35 -31.29 -11.38
CA ASP A 167 -11.12 -32.63 -10.82
C ASP A 167 -12.38 -33.20 -10.16
N GLU A 168 -13.10 -34.07 -10.87
CA GLU A 168 -14.29 -34.74 -10.32
C GLU A 168 -13.95 -35.85 -9.31
N SER A 169 -12.70 -36.31 -9.28
CA SER A 169 -12.24 -37.42 -8.43
C SER A 169 -11.96 -36.97 -7.00
N VAL A 170 -11.71 -35.68 -6.78
CA VAL A 170 -11.44 -35.07 -5.47
C VAL A 170 -12.32 -33.85 -5.25
N ARG A 171 -13.17 -33.89 -4.21
CA ARG A 171 -13.91 -32.71 -3.75
C ARG A 171 -13.12 -32.02 -2.63
N ALA A 172 -12.55 -30.86 -2.91
CA ALA A 172 -11.96 -29.98 -1.90
C ALA A 172 -12.93 -28.82 -1.58
N ASP A 173 -13.47 -28.77 -0.36
CA ASP A 173 -14.19 -27.61 0.18
C ASP A 173 -13.19 -26.72 0.90
N VAL A 174 -12.85 -25.59 0.27
CA VAL A 174 -11.92 -24.60 0.80
C VAL A 174 -12.71 -23.38 1.22
N ARG A 175 -12.51 -22.95 2.48
CA ARG A 175 -13.07 -21.70 3.00
C ARG A 175 -11.94 -20.78 3.42
N VAL A 176 -11.79 -19.67 2.70
CA VAL A 176 -10.93 -18.56 3.10
C VAL A 176 -11.58 -17.86 4.29
N THR A 177 -10.85 -17.72 5.40
CA THR A 177 -11.31 -17.06 6.62
C THR A 177 -10.73 -15.66 6.79
N GLY A 178 -9.63 -15.35 6.09
CA GLY A 178 -9.03 -14.03 6.11
C GLY A 178 -7.92 -13.89 5.08
N VAL A 179 -7.62 -12.63 4.76
CA VAL A 179 -6.44 -12.24 3.99
C VAL A 179 -5.73 -11.13 4.75
N ARG A 180 -4.44 -11.32 5.03
CA ARG A 180 -3.59 -10.30 5.64
C ARG A 180 -2.43 -9.96 4.72
N LEU A 181 -1.87 -8.78 4.91
CA LEU A 181 -0.63 -8.36 4.24
C LEU A 181 0.50 -8.51 5.26
N THR A 182 1.57 -9.18 4.89
CA THR A 182 2.61 -9.61 5.85
C THR A 182 3.99 -9.03 5.59
N GLU A 183 4.29 -8.70 4.34
CA GLU A 183 5.61 -8.20 3.95
C GLU A 183 5.51 -7.18 2.84
N ILE A 184 6.48 -6.28 2.77
CA ILE A 184 6.64 -5.30 1.71
C ILE A 184 8.08 -5.31 1.18
N ALA A 185 8.19 -5.25 -0.15
CA ALA A 185 9.44 -5.08 -0.88
C ALA A 185 9.19 -4.17 -2.08
N PHE A 186 10.24 -3.69 -2.73
CA PHE A 186 10.10 -2.96 -3.99
C PHE A 186 11.34 -3.12 -4.87
N ASP A 187 11.15 -2.93 -6.17
CA ASP A 187 12.21 -2.80 -7.15
C ASP A 187 12.02 -1.51 -7.96
N SER A 188 12.71 -1.38 -9.10
CA SER A 188 12.60 -0.23 -9.99
C SER A 188 11.23 -0.06 -10.66
N ARG A 189 10.35 -1.06 -10.59
CA ARG A 189 9.08 -1.15 -11.35
C ARG A 189 7.86 -1.24 -10.45
N VAL A 190 7.96 -1.99 -9.35
CA VAL A 190 6.81 -2.36 -8.52
C VAL A 190 7.08 -2.21 -7.03
N LEU A 191 6.02 -1.89 -6.31
CA LEU A 191 5.88 -2.13 -4.88
C LEU A 191 5.24 -3.51 -4.71
N ARG A 192 5.99 -4.46 -4.15
CA ARG A 192 5.51 -5.82 -3.87
C ARG A 192 5.00 -5.91 -2.45
N VAL A 193 3.82 -6.47 -2.28
CA VAL A 193 3.27 -6.82 -0.97
C VAL A 193 2.95 -8.30 -0.94
N ILE A 194 3.28 -9.01 0.13
CA ILE A 194 2.89 -10.41 0.29
C ILE A 194 1.52 -10.46 0.97
N ALA A 195 0.55 -11.03 0.26
CA ALA A 195 -0.75 -11.35 0.82
C ALA A 195 -0.77 -12.81 1.26
N GLU A 196 -1.19 -13.05 2.50
CA GLU A 196 -1.38 -14.37 3.05
C GLU A 196 -2.87 -14.62 3.27
N ALA A 197 -3.41 -15.57 2.53
CA ALA A 197 -4.77 -16.06 2.69
C ALA A 197 -4.77 -17.25 3.65
N GLU A 198 -5.55 -17.15 4.73
CA GLU A 198 -5.76 -18.22 5.69
C GLU A 198 -7.14 -18.83 5.51
N GLY A 199 -7.24 -20.14 5.77
CA GLY A 199 -8.52 -20.82 5.65
C GLY A 199 -8.51 -22.25 6.18
N ASN A 200 -9.64 -22.90 5.95
CA ASN A 200 -9.83 -24.31 6.26
C ASN A 200 -10.11 -25.07 4.97
N VAL A 201 -9.52 -26.25 4.85
CA VAL A 201 -9.77 -27.18 3.75
C VAL A 201 -10.34 -28.50 4.26
N ARG A 202 -11.37 -28.98 3.57
CA ARG A 202 -11.90 -30.33 3.72
C ARG A 202 -11.82 -31.03 2.39
N VAL A 203 -11.07 -32.12 2.32
CA VAL A 203 -10.91 -32.91 1.10
C VAL A 203 -11.67 -34.22 1.25
N ALA A 204 -12.44 -34.58 0.22
CA ALA A 204 -13.12 -35.86 0.10
C ALA A 204 -12.80 -36.48 -1.26
N VAL A 205 -12.19 -37.67 -1.25
CA VAL A 205 -11.94 -38.43 -2.48
C VAL A 205 -13.23 -39.12 -2.90
N ARG A 206 -13.69 -38.84 -4.12
CA ARG A 206 -14.93 -39.37 -4.70
C ARG A 206 -14.69 -40.63 -5.52
N LYS A 207 -13.53 -40.76 -6.17
CA LYS A 207 -13.19 -41.91 -6.99
C LYS A 207 -11.72 -42.27 -6.82
N LEU A 208 -11.44 -43.53 -6.49
CA LEU A 208 -10.10 -44.12 -6.47
C LEU A 208 -9.97 -44.96 -7.75
N GLU A 209 -9.16 -44.50 -8.70
CA GLU A 209 -8.75 -45.32 -9.84
C GLU A 209 -7.69 -46.32 -9.34
N LEU A 210 -8.08 -47.57 -9.12
CA LEU A 210 -7.15 -48.67 -8.84
C LEU A 210 -6.49 -49.07 -10.16
N GLN A 211 -5.16 -48.89 -10.27
CA GLN A 211 -4.34 -49.48 -11.32
C GLN A 211 -4.11 -50.98 -11.06
#